data_AF-A0AAW7DAM1-F1
#
_entry.id   AF-A0AAW7DAM1-F1
#
_cell.length_a   1.000
_cell.length_b   1.000
_cell.length_c   1.000
_cell.angle_alpha   90.00
_cell.angle_beta   90.00
_cell.angle_gamma   90.00
#
_symmetry.space_group_name_H-M   'P 1'
#
loop_
_entity.id
_entity.type
_entity.pdbx_description
1 polymer ?
#
loop_
_entity_poly.entity_id
_entity_poly.type
_entity_poly.pdbx_seq_one_letter_code
_entity_poly.pdbx_strand_id
1 'polypeptide(L)'
;MDFKKILTLSIVVLLILVGIAIIIGSNKNRQVFFVNSFDRPIENTINSRLDTDYSYEIVKVKGKVNDTILIIPCEGCQPKKLSGQINEKFMNKFGKGKSIMRFEPYKATKGDLKIIHKIR
;
A
#
# COMPACT_ATOMS: atom_id res chain seq x y z
N MET A 1 -1.35 48.85 -3.41
CA MET A 1 -0.99 47.43 -3.24
C MET A 1 -0.03 47.06 -4.36
N ASP A 2 1.16 46.57 -4.03
CA ASP A 2 2.29 46.50 -4.96
C ASP A 2 2.12 45.32 -5.94
N PHE A 3 1.96 45.59 -7.23
CA PHE A 3 1.63 44.58 -8.26
C PHE A 3 2.64 43.41 -8.26
N LYS A 4 3.92 43.71 -7.97
CA LYS A 4 4.98 42.70 -7.84
C LYS A 4 4.72 41.74 -6.68
N LYS A 5 4.18 42.21 -5.55
CA LYS A 5 3.85 41.39 -4.38
C LYS A 5 2.66 40.47 -4.66
N ILE A 6 1.66 40.95 -5.40
CA ILE A 6 0.50 40.14 -5.80
C ILE A 6 0.96 39.02 -6.74
N LEU A 7 1.78 39.34 -7.75
CA LEU A 7 2.31 38.37 -8.71
C LEU A 7 3.14 37.28 -8.01
N THR A 8 4.04 37.66 -7.09
CA THR A 8 4.84 36.69 -6.33
C THR A 8 3.97 35.80 -5.46
N LEU A 9 2.96 36.37 -4.78
CA LEU A 9 2.02 35.58 -3.97
C LEU A 9 1.26 34.54 -4.83
N SER A 10 0.78 34.95 -6.01
CA SER A 10 0.07 34.07 -6.94
C SER A 10 0.95 32.92 -7.44
N ILE A 11 2.23 33.18 -7.75
CA ILE A 11 3.18 32.13 -8.17
C ILE A 11 3.42 31.14 -7.04
N VAL A 12 3.62 31.61 -5.80
CA VAL A 12 3.83 30.75 -4.64
C VAL A 12 2.61 29.85 -4.40
N VAL A 13 1.40 30.43 -4.46
CA VAL A 13 0.15 29.66 -4.31
C VAL A 13 0.00 28.62 -5.41
N LEU A 14 0.31 28.96 -6.66
CA LEU A 14 0.27 28.02 -7.78
C LEU A 14 1.22 26.84 -7.58
N LEU A 15 2.45 27.09 -7.14
CA LEU A 15 3.44 26.04 -6.87
C LEU A 15 3.00 25.11 -5.73
N ILE A 16 2.38 25.66 -4.68
CA ILE A 16 1.80 24.86 -3.59
C ILE A 16 0.69 23.95 -4.13
N LEU A 17 -0.22 24.48 -4.95
CA LEU A 17 -1.31 23.71 -5.55
C LEU A 17 -0.79 22.57 -6.45
N VAL A 18 0.24 22.84 -7.26
CA VAL A 18 0.89 21.81 -8.09
C VAL A 18 1.52 20.73 -7.21
N GLY A 19 2.21 21.11 -6.12
CA GLY A 19 2.79 20.16 -5.17
C GLY A 19 1.73 19.25 -4.54
N ILE A 20 0.60 19.81 -4.11
CA ILE A 20 -0.53 19.04 -3.54
C ILE A 20 -1.11 18.07 -4.58
N ALA A 21 -1.32 18.52 -5.82
CA ALA A 21 -1.87 17.68 -6.88
C ALA A 21 -0.99 16.44 -7.20
N ILE A 22 0.34 16.63 -7.22
CA ILE A 22 1.30 15.53 -7.43
C ILE A 22 1.20 14.48 -6.31
N ILE A 23 1.12 14.93 -5.04
CA ILE A 23 1.01 14.03 -3.88
C ILE A 23 -0.27 13.19 -3.94
N ILE A 24 -1.40 13.83 -4.24
CA ILE A 24 -2.70 13.15 -4.35
C ILE A 24 -2.68 12.12 -5.48
N GLY A 25 -2.15 12.48 -6.65
CA GLY A 25 -2.07 11.59 -7.81
C GLY A 25 -1.25 10.32 -7.54
N SER A 26 -0.12 10.44 -6.82
CA SER A 26 0.76 9.30 -6.54
C SER A 26 0.16 8.25 -5.58
N ASN A 27 -0.90 8.57 -4.83
CA ASN A 27 -1.44 7.70 -3.78
C ASN A 27 -2.72 6.95 -4.17
N LYS A 28 -3.26 7.21 -5.37
CA LYS A 28 -4.60 6.79 -5.81
C LYS A 28 -4.87 5.28 -5.77
N ASN A 29 -3.83 4.45 -5.89
CA ASN A 29 -3.93 2.99 -5.94
C ASN A 29 -3.04 2.32 -4.89
N ARG A 30 -2.94 2.94 -3.71
CA ARG A 30 -2.13 2.44 -2.61
C ARG A 30 -2.96 2.42 -1.34
N GLN A 31 -3.05 1.26 -0.71
CA GLN A 31 -3.60 1.09 0.63
C GLN A 31 -2.47 0.79 1.61
N VAL A 32 -2.53 1.45 2.76
CA VAL A 32 -1.60 1.26 3.86
C VAL A 32 -2.43 0.97 5.09
N PHE A 33 -2.15 -0.13 5.76
CA PHE A 33 -2.83 -0.49 7.00
C PHE A 33 -1.85 -1.10 8.00
N PHE A 34 -2.28 -1.05 9.26
CA PHE A 34 -1.51 -1.52 10.40
C PHE A 34 -2.22 -2.71 11.02
N VAL A 35 -1.46 -3.76 11.32
CA VAL A 35 -1.97 -4.97 11.95
C VAL A 35 -1.41 -5.04 13.36
N ASN A 36 -2.32 -4.81 14.31
CA ASN A 36 -2.01 -4.77 15.74
C ASN A 36 -2.81 -5.85 16.51
N SER A 37 -3.77 -6.52 15.85
CA SER A 37 -4.52 -7.67 16.39
C SER A 37 -4.28 -8.87 15.48
N PHE A 38 -4.06 -10.03 16.10
CA PHE A 38 -3.70 -11.30 15.46
C PHE A 38 -4.81 -12.35 15.66
N ASP A 39 -6.02 -11.90 15.99
CA ASP A 39 -7.15 -12.78 16.33
C ASP A 39 -7.88 -13.30 15.10
N ARG A 40 -7.73 -12.62 13.96
CA ARG A 40 -8.43 -12.93 12.71
C ARG A 40 -7.60 -12.60 11.47
N PRO A 41 -7.82 -13.29 10.35
CA PRO A 41 -7.22 -12.92 9.08
C PRO A 41 -7.74 -11.57 8.60
N ILE A 42 -6.94 -10.89 7.78
CA ILE A 42 -7.29 -9.63 7.13
C ILE A 42 -7.17 -9.83 5.62
N GLU A 43 -8.25 -9.56 4.91
CA GLU A 43 -8.25 -9.48 3.46
C GLU A 43 -8.29 -8.00 3.04
N ASN A 44 -7.43 -7.63 2.10
CA ASN A 44 -7.39 -6.29 1.56
C ASN A 44 -7.48 -6.31 0.03
N THR A 45 -8.46 -5.61 -0.50
CA THR A 45 -8.82 -5.65 -1.91
C THR A 45 -8.69 -4.28 -2.57
N ILE A 46 -7.95 -4.22 -3.67
CA ILE A 46 -7.85 -3.04 -4.54
C ILE A 46 -8.51 -3.40 -5.87
N ASN A 47 -9.59 -2.71 -6.20
CA ASN A 47 -10.21 -2.83 -7.52
C ASN A 47 -9.36 -2.05 -8.54
N SER A 48 -8.92 -2.73 -9.59
CA SER A 48 -8.36 -2.08 -10.76
C SER A 48 -9.51 -1.41 -11.53
N ARG A 49 -9.19 -0.32 -12.22
CA ARG A 49 -10.11 0.21 -13.23
C ARG A 49 -10.12 -0.74 -14.42
N LEU A 50 -11.28 -0.97 -15.02
CA LEU A 50 -11.46 -1.91 -16.14
C LEU A 50 -10.80 -1.43 -17.44
N ASP A 51 -10.59 -0.12 -17.56
CA ASP A 51 -9.99 0.56 -18.71
C ASP A 51 -8.46 0.68 -18.62
N THR A 52 -7.86 0.27 -17.48
CA THR A 52 -6.43 0.45 -17.22
C THR A 52 -5.78 -0.91 -17.04
N ASP A 53 -4.84 -1.22 -17.93
CA ASP A 53 -3.99 -2.39 -17.77
C ASP A 53 -2.87 -2.06 -16.79
N TYR A 54 -2.86 -2.76 -15.67
CA TYR A 54 -1.77 -2.71 -14.71
C TYR A 54 -0.72 -3.74 -15.11
N SER A 55 0.50 -3.52 -14.64
CA SER A 55 1.65 -4.37 -14.91
C SER A 55 1.94 -5.28 -13.71
N TYR A 56 1.87 -4.71 -12.50
CA TYR A 56 2.23 -5.42 -11.27
C TYR A 56 1.41 -4.95 -10.08
N GLU A 57 1.23 -5.87 -9.14
CA GLU A 57 0.86 -5.55 -7.77
C GLU A 57 2.09 -5.68 -6.85
N ILE A 58 2.09 -4.90 -5.78
CA ILE A 58 3.18 -4.81 -4.82
C ILE A 58 2.59 -4.91 -3.42
N VAL A 59 3.07 -5.91 -2.67
CA VAL A 59 2.77 -6.09 -1.26
C VAL A 59 4.06 -5.92 -0.48
N LYS A 60 4.10 -4.94 0.44
CA LYS A 60 5.25 -4.68 1.30
C LYS A 60 4.84 -4.83 2.75
N VAL A 61 5.58 -5.67 3.48
CA VAL A 61 5.31 -5.98 4.88
C VAL A 61 6.52 -5.53 5.70
N LYS A 62 6.27 -4.69 6.70
CA LYS A 62 7.31 -4.15 7.58
C LYS A 62 6.87 -4.23 9.02
N GLY A 63 7.71 -4.71 9.92
CA GLY A 63 7.40 -4.72 11.34
C GLY A 63 8.02 -5.89 12.08
N LYS A 64 7.41 -6.30 13.19
CA LYS A 64 7.88 -7.40 14.01
C LYS A 64 6.71 -8.24 14.51
N VAL A 65 6.89 -9.55 14.56
CA VAL A 65 5.94 -10.52 15.09
C VAL A 65 6.63 -11.47 16.07
N ASN A 66 5.87 -12.03 17.02
CA ASN A 66 6.41 -12.99 17.97
C ASN A 66 6.63 -14.39 17.40
N ASP A 67 5.91 -14.75 16.35
CA ASP A 67 6.00 -16.04 15.68
C ASP A 67 5.66 -15.88 14.18
N THR A 68 5.22 -16.95 13.54
CA THR A 68 5.07 -17.06 12.10
C THR A 68 3.69 -16.60 11.66
N ILE A 69 3.67 -15.71 10.67
CA ILE A 69 2.48 -15.27 9.94
C ILE A 69 2.50 -15.81 8.51
N LEU A 70 1.34 -15.78 7.85
CA LEU A 70 1.23 -16.03 6.41
C LEU A 70 0.79 -14.75 5.69
N ILE A 71 1.44 -14.48 4.57
CA ILE A 71 1.05 -13.43 3.63
C ILE A 71 0.78 -14.10 2.28
N ILE A 72 -0.44 -13.96 1.78
CA ILE A 72 -0.81 -14.37 0.42
C ILE A 72 -0.87 -13.10 -0.40
N PRO A 73 0.17 -12.79 -1.20
CA PRO A 73 0.33 -11.46 -1.76
C PRO A 73 -0.60 -11.21 -2.96
N CYS A 74 -1.13 -12.26 -3.59
CA CYS A 74 -2.04 -12.21 -4.74
C CYS A 74 -3.05 -13.36 -4.69
N GLU A 75 -4.16 -13.22 -5.43
CA GLU A 75 -5.10 -14.32 -5.66
C GLU A 75 -4.40 -15.46 -6.44
N GLY A 76 -4.38 -16.66 -5.86
CA GLY A 76 -3.70 -17.83 -6.43
C GLY A 76 -2.18 -17.89 -6.20
N CYS A 77 -1.57 -16.88 -5.58
CA CYS A 77 -0.17 -16.94 -5.20
C CYS A 77 0.08 -17.91 -4.04
N GLN A 78 1.27 -18.51 -4.01
CA GLN A 78 1.71 -19.30 -2.86
C GLN A 78 1.86 -18.42 -1.61
N PRO A 79 1.33 -18.87 -0.45
CA PRO A 79 1.52 -18.18 0.81
C PRO A 79 3.01 -18.06 1.17
N LYS A 80 3.40 -16.89 1.70
CA LYS A 80 4.74 -16.60 2.21
C LYS A 80 4.73 -16.63 3.73
N LYS A 81 5.56 -17.51 4.30
CA LYS A 81 5.78 -17.63 5.75
C LYS A 81 6.80 -16.58 6.18
N LEU A 82 6.44 -15.73 7.14
CA LEU A 82 7.32 -14.69 7.67
C LEU A 82 7.31 -14.75 9.20
N SER A 83 8.44 -14.48 9.85
CA SER A 83 8.54 -14.50 11.31
C SER A 83 9.58 -13.49 11.81
N GLY A 84 9.50 -13.13 13.10
CA GLY A 84 10.44 -12.21 13.73
C GLY A 84 10.37 -10.79 13.16
N GLN A 85 11.53 -10.21 12.85
CA GLN A 85 11.64 -8.89 12.22
C GLN A 85 11.44 -9.02 10.71
N ILE A 86 10.46 -8.30 10.16
CA ILE A 86 10.04 -8.44 8.76
C ILE A 86 10.27 -7.12 8.02
N ASN A 87 10.88 -7.19 6.84
CA ASN A 87 10.99 -6.08 5.89
C ASN A 87 10.99 -6.63 4.45
N GLU A 88 9.88 -7.25 4.07
CA GLU A 88 9.74 -7.96 2.80
C GLU A 88 8.92 -7.18 1.79
N LYS A 89 9.24 -7.39 0.50
CA LYS A 89 8.51 -6.82 -0.63
C LYS A 89 8.27 -7.90 -1.68
N PHE A 90 7.00 -8.12 -1.99
CA PHE A 90 6.54 -9.02 -3.04
C PHE A 90 6.06 -8.20 -4.22
N MET A 91 6.39 -8.66 -5.43
CA MET A 91 5.91 -8.07 -6.68
C MET A 91 5.37 -9.20 -7.54
N ASN A 92 4.08 -9.16 -7.85
CA ASN A 92 3.42 -10.18 -8.66
C ASN A 92 2.89 -9.53 -9.93
N LYS A 93 2.82 -10.31 -11.01
CA LYS A 93 2.19 -9.86 -12.25
C LYS A 93 0.69 -9.69 -11.98
N PHE A 94 0.16 -8.52 -12.29
CA PHE A 94 -1.25 -8.19 -12.15
C PHE A 94 -1.72 -7.54 -13.42
N GLY A 95 -2.89 -7.92 -13.93
CA GLY A 95 -3.43 -7.39 -15.19
C GLY A 95 -4.61 -6.46 -14.95
N LYS A 96 -5.79 -7.06 -14.81
CA LYS A 96 -7.09 -6.37 -14.69
C LYS A 96 -7.95 -7.08 -13.66
N GLY A 97 -8.93 -6.38 -13.07
CA GLY A 97 -9.89 -6.95 -12.13
C GLY A 97 -9.60 -6.51 -10.70
N LYS A 98 -9.45 -7.45 -9.77
CA LYS A 98 -9.24 -7.15 -8.35
C LYS A 98 -7.91 -7.73 -7.91
N SER A 99 -7.10 -6.92 -7.26
CA SER A 99 -5.90 -7.37 -6.55
C SER A 99 -6.31 -7.63 -5.11
N ILE A 100 -6.10 -8.86 -4.65
CA ILE A 100 -6.50 -9.34 -3.32
C ILE A 100 -5.25 -9.83 -2.61
N MET A 101 -4.98 -9.26 -1.44
CA MET A 101 -3.93 -9.73 -0.55
C MET A 101 -4.53 -10.15 0.78
N ARG A 102 -4.03 -11.25 1.35
CA ARG A 102 -4.47 -11.77 2.65
C ARG A 102 -3.31 -11.86 3.62
N PHE A 103 -3.59 -11.43 4.83
CA PHE A 103 -2.78 -11.67 6.02
C PHE A 103 -3.48 -12.72 6.88
N GLU A 104 -2.72 -13.72 7.33
CA GLU A 104 -3.19 -14.68 8.32
C GLU A 104 -2.22 -14.73 9.52
N PRO A 105 -2.74 -14.63 10.76
CA PRO A 105 -1.90 -14.64 11.96
C PRO A 105 -1.17 -15.98 12.16
N TYR A 106 -1.71 -17.08 11.64
CA TYR A 106 -1.15 -18.44 11.70
C TYR A 106 -0.71 -18.87 13.11
N LYS A 107 0.56 -18.67 13.49
CA LYS A 107 1.06 -18.96 14.85
C LYS A 107 1.34 -17.70 15.67
N ALA A 108 1.45 -16.55 15.04
CA ALA A 108 1.70 -15.29 15.73
C ALA A 108 0.44 -14.84 16.48
N THR A 109 0.66 -14.33 17.69
CA THR A 109 -0.40 -13.83 18.58
C THR A 109 -0.19 -12.35 18.94
N LYS A 110 0.99 -11.80 18.66
CA LYS A 110 1.33 -10.40 18.91
C LYS A 110 2.37 -9.88 17.93
N GLY A 111 2.33 -8.58 17.68
CA GLY A 111 3.28 -7.91 16.81
C GLY A 111 2.75 -6.55 16.37
N ASP A 112 3.58 -5.86 15.62
CA ASP A 112 3.26 -4.59 14.99
C ASP A 112 3.69 -4.67 13.54
N LEU A 113 2.73 -4.70 12.62
CA LEU A 113 3.00 -4.75 11.19
C LEU A 113 2.38 -3.58 10.47
N LYS A 114 3.14 -3.05 9.51
CA LYS A 114 2.69 -2.14 8.48
C LYS A 114 2.68 -2.88 7.15
N ILE A 115 1.51 -3.02 6.56
CA ILE A 115 1.34 -3.63 5.25
C ILE A 115 0.94 -2.55 4.24
N ILE A 116 1.62 -2.55 3.10
CA ILE A 116 1.35 -1.66 1.98
C ILE A 116 0.96 -2.51 0.80
N HIS A 117 -0.23 -2.28 0.27
CA HIS A 117 -0.77 -2.93 -0.91
C HIS A 117 -0.91 -1.89 -2.02
N LYS A 118 -0.35 -2.14 -3.21
CA LYS A 118 -0.36 -1.18 -4.34
C LYS A 118 -0.45 -1.92 -5.67
N ILE A 119 -1.23 -1.39 -6.61
CA ILE A 119 -1.18 -1.78 -8.03
C ILE A 119 -0.49 -0.70 -8.88
N ARG A 120 0.24 -1.08 -9.93
CA ARG A 120 0.99 -0.19 -10.81
C ARG A 120 0.95 -0.59 -12.27
#